data_AF-A0A969G191-F1
#
_entry.id   AF-A0A969G191-F1
#
_cell.length_a   1.000
_cell.length_b   1.000
_cell.length_c   1.000
_cell.angle_alpha   90.00
_cell.angle_beta   90.00
_cell.angle_gamma   90.00
#
_symmetry.space_group_name_H-M   'P 1'
#
loop_
_entity.id
_entity.type
_entity.pdbx_description
1 polymer ?
#
loop_
_entity_poly.entity_id
_entity_poly.type
_entity_poly.pdbx_seq_one_letter_code
_entity_poly.pdbx_strand_id
1 'polypeptide(L)' 'MRFANPKNDVAFKKIFGNEHQPAILISFLNAVLDLHGER' A
#
# COMPACT_ATOMS: atom_id res chain seq x y z
N MET A 1 5.79 -11.48 -18.77
CA MET A 1 4.93 -11.37 -17.55
C MET A 1 3.84 -10.35 -17.83
N ARG A 2 2.58 -10.65 -17.45
CA ARG A 2 1.47 -9.69 -17.54
C ARG A 2 1.24 -9.14 -16.14
N PHE A 3 1.60 -7.87 -15.91
CA PHE A 3 1.37 -7.22 -14.63
C PHE A 3 -0.14 -7.01 -14.43
N ALA A 4 -0.63 -7.24 -13.22
CA ALA A 4 -1.99 -6.90 -12.85
C ALA A 4 -2.18 -5.38 -13.00
N ASN A 5 -3.36 -4.95 -13.47
CA ASN A 5 -3.69 -3.53 -13.50
C ASN A 5 -3.96 -3.07 -12.06
N PRO A 6 -3.14 -2.18 -11.47
CA PRO A 6 -3.31 -1.75 -10.09
C PRO A 6 -4.67 -1.07 -9.83
N LYS A 7 -5.30 -0.49 -10.87
CA LYS A 7 -6.65 0.09 -10.75
C LYS A 7 -7.74 -0.97 -10.50
N ASN A 8 -7.49 -2.22 -10.88
CA ASN A 8 -8.42 -3.35 -10.73
C ASN A 8 -7.84 -4.42 -9.79
N ASP A 9 -6.80 -4.10 -9.02
CA ASP A 9 -6.18 -5.06 -8.11
C ASP A 9 -7.05 -5.23 -6.86
N VAL A 10 -7.92 -6.23 -6.92
CA VAL A 10 -8.81 -6.62 -5.82
C VAL A 10 -8.02 -7.02 -4.57
N ALA A 11 -6.84 -7.62 -4.74
CA ALA A 11 -6.00 -8.01 -3.61
C ALA A 11 -5.42 -6.77 -2.92
N PHE A 12 -4.94 -5.78 -3.68
CA PHE A 12 -4.46 -4.51 -3.14
C PHE A 12 -5.56 -3.82 -2.32
N LYS A 13 -6.78 -3.70 -2.85
CA LYS A 13 -7.90 -3.07 -2.13
C LYS A 13 -8.28 -3.83 -0.86
N LYS A 14 -8.22 -5.17 -0.86
CA LYS A 14 -8.51 -5.98 0.34
C LYS A 14 -7.48 -5.79 1.45
N ILE A 15 -6.19 -5.68 1.09
CA ILE A 15 -5.10 -5.54 2.05
C ILE A 15 -5.00 -4.11 2.58
N PHE A 16 -5.08 -3.12 1.68
CA PHE A 16 -4.79 -1.72 2.01
C PHE A 16 -6.02 -0.80 2.10
N GLY A 17 -7.19 -1.24 1.62
CA GLY A 17 -8.42 -0.45 1.64
C GLY A 17 -9.23 -0.56 2.93
N ASN A 18 -8.69 -1.17 3.99
CA ASN A 18 -9.35 -1.28 5.28
C ASN A 18 -9.14 0.01 6.10
N GLU A 19 -10.19 0.82 6.22
CA GLU A 19 -10.17 2.08 6.98
C GLU A 19 -9.89 1.89 8.49
N HIS A 20 -10.13 0.70 9.03
CA HIS A 20 -9.81 0.38 10.43
C HIS A 20 -8.33 0.02 10.64
N GLN A 21 -7.54 -0.16 9.58
CA GLN A 21 -6.12 -0.53 9.67
C GLN A 21 -5.23 0.30 8.72
N PRO A 22 -5.25 1.64 8.80
CA PRO A 22 -4.49 2.51 7.90
C PRO A 22 -2.97 2.36 8.05
N ALA A 23 -2.49 1.87 9.19
CA ALA A 23 -1.06 1.71 9.49
C ALA A 23 -0.32 0.80 8.48
N ILE A 24 -1.00 -0.21 7.94
CA ILE A 24 -0.42 -1.13 6.95
C ILE A 24 -0.16 -0.40 5.63
N LEU A 25 -1.13 0.38 5.16
CA LEU A 25 -0.99 1.21 3.95
C LEU A 25 0.12 2.26 4.14
N ILE A 26 0.14 2.94 5.28
CA ILE A 26 1.16 3.96 5.58
C ILE A 26 2.57 3.32 5.60
N SER A 27 2.73 2.16 6.25
CA SER A 27 4.02 1.47 6.31
C SER A 27 4.51 1.02 4.93
N PHE A 28 3.60 0.51 4.08
CA PHE A 28 3.91 0.16 2.70
C PHE A 28 4.36 1.38 1.89
N LEU A 29 3.61 2.49 1.97
CA LEU A 29 3.96 3.72 1.27
C LEU A 29 5.31 4.27 1.73
N ASN A 30 5.57 4.27 3.04
CA ASN A 30 6.85 4.71 3.58
C ASN A 30 8.02 3.86 3.05
N ALA A 31 7.87 2.53 2.97
CA ALA A 31 8.92 1.65 2.45
C ALA A 31 9.16 1.83 0.94
N VAL A 32 8.09 2.02 0.14
CA VAL A 32 8.21 2.20 -1.32
C VAL A 32 8.77 3.57 -1.68
N LEU A 33 8.45 4.59 -0.89
CA LEU A 33 8.88 5.97 -1.10
C LEU A 33 10.17 6.32 -0.35
N ASP A 34 10.78 5.35 0.35
CA ASP A 34 11.97 5.53 1.18
C ASP A 34 11.81 6.65 2.24
N LEU A 35 10.58 6.79 2.77
CA LEU A 35 10.26 7.74 3.82
C LEU A 35 10.59 7.12 5.16
N HIS A 36 11.82 7.37 5.61
CA HIS A 36 12.22 7.18 6.99
C HIS A 36 11.95 8.50 7.72
N GLY A 37 11.28 8.44 8.88
CA GLY A 37 10.96 9.64 9.64
C GLY A 37 12.25 10.41 9.96
N GLU A 38 12.51 11.48 9.21
CA GLU A 38 13.54 12.46 9.50
C GLU A 38 13.21 13.04 10.88
N ARG A 39 14.13 12.85 11.83
CA ARG A 39 14.00 13.34 13.19
C ARG A 39 14.57 14.75 13.33
#